data_AF-A0A660V095-F1
#
_entry.id   AF-A0A660V095-F1
#
_cell.length_a   1.000
_cell.length_b   1.000
_cell.length_c   1.000
_cell.angle_alpha   90.00
_cell.angle_beta   90.00
_cell.angle_gamma   90.00
#
_symmetry.space_group_name_H-M   'P 1'
#
loop_
_entity.id
_entity.type
_entity.pdbx_description
1 polymer ?
#
loop_
_entity_poly.entity_id
_entity_poly.type
_entity_poly.pdbx_seq_one_letter_code
_entity_poly.pdbx_strand_id
1 'polypeptide(L)'
;MSLGIRKWFVILLLLSVFLLANAMVVATWLIDTGVCDWARFVRKEFLTGTAIAVIGTLLLLLVGPGRSKIGFGRSCPVCDKRLFGSPNFCGDCGCKVS
;
A
#
# COMPACT_ATOMS: atom_id res chain seq x y z
N MET A 1 -1.72 -7.95 17.59
CA MET A 1 -1.48 -6.70 18.34
C MET A 1 -0.41 -6.95 19.39
N SER A 2 0.84 -6.62 19.11
CA SER A 2 1.88 -6.64 20.15
C SER A 2 1.68 -5.43 21.08
N LEU A 3 2.11 -5.54 22.34
CA LEU A 3 2.05 -4.41 23.30
C LEU A 3 2.72 -3.14 22.75
N GLY A 4 3.73 -3.29 21.87
CA GLY A 4 4.41 -2.18 21.19
C GLY A 4 3.48 -1.40 20.26
N ILE A 5 2.69 -2.08 19.43
CA ILE A 5 1.77 -1.41 18.48
C ILE A 5 0.69 -0.62 19.23
N ARG A 6 0.19 -1.15 20.36
CA ARG A 6 -0.80 -0.46 21.18
C ARG A 6 -0.23 0.79 21.84
N LYS A 7 1.00 0.74 22.36
CA LYS A 7 1.68 1.92 22.92
C LYS A 7 1.91 3.01 21.87
N TRP A 8 2.34 2.63 20.67
CA TRP A 8 2.52 3.57 19.56
C TRP A 8 1.22 4.27 19.18
N PHE A 9 0.11 3.54 19.13
CA PHE A 9 -1.20 4.13 18.87
C PHE A 9 -1.59 5.18 19.91
N VAL A 10 -1.37 4.87 21.20
CA VAL A 10 -1.66 5.82 22.28
C VAL A 10 -0.77 7.06 22.20
N ILE A 11 0.54 6.88 21.95
CA ILE A 11 1.47 8.01 21.78
C ILE A 11 1.03 8.89 20.61
N LEU A 12 0.71 8.29 19.47
CA LEU A 12 0.29 9.02 18.27
C LEU A 12 -1.01 9.80 18.50
N LEU A 13 -1.97 9.21 19.21
CA LEU A 13 -3.23 9.85 19.55
C LEU A 13 -3.03 11.02 20.54
N LEU A 14 -2.16 10.85 21.53
CA LEU A 14 -1.85 11.89 22.50
C LEU A 14 -1.13 13.06 21.82
N LEU A 15 -0.18 12.76 20.94
CA LEU A 15 0.51 13.74 20.11
C LEU A 15 -0.47 14.49 19.20
N SER A 16 -1.41 13.79 18.55
CA SER A 16 -2.38 14.42 17.65
C SER A 16 -3.32 15.37 18.38
N VAL A 17 -3.79 15.00 19.58
CA VAL A 17 -4.63 15.88 20.41
C VAL A 17 -3.85 17.12 20.85
N PHE A 18 -2.59 16.96 21.25
CA PHE A 18 -1.73 18.08 21.64
C PHE A 18 -1.42 19.02 20.48
N LEU A 19 -1.17 18.46 19.29
CA LEU A 19 -0.99 19.20 18.04
C LEU A 19 -2.26 19.97 17.64
N LEU A 20 -3.44 19.34 17.75
CA LEU A 20 -4.72 20.00 17.46
C LEU A 20 -5.00 21.14 18.44
N ALA A 21 -4.75 20.92 19.74
CA ALA A 21 -4.95 21.94 20.77
C ALA A 21 -4.05 23.17 20.55
N ASN A 22 -2.89 23.00 19.92
CA ASN A 22 -1.93 24.05 19.60
C ASN A 22 -1.81 24.31 18.10
N ALA A 23 -2.87 24.05 17.32
CA ALA A 23 -2.81 24.09 15.87
C ALA A 23 -2.31 25.43 15.31
N MET A 24 -2.68 26.55 15.96
CA MET A 24 -2.21 27.90 15.57
C MET A 24 -0.70 28.05 15.75
N VAL A 25 -0.15 27.65 16.90
CA VAL A 25 1.29 27.73 17.18
C VAL A 25 2.09 26.84 16.23
N VAL A 26 1.55 25.65 15.95
CA VAL A 26 2.13 24.71 15.01
C VAL A 26 2.11 25.28 13.59
N ALA A 27 0.99 25.89 13.17
CA ALA A 27 0.89 26.51 11.84
C ALA A 27 1.90 27.66 11.66
N THR A 28 2.04 28.55 12.64
CA THR A 28 3.04 29.63 12.58
C THR A 28 4.46 29.06 12.57
N TRP A 29 4.74 28.06 13.41
CA TRP A 29 6.05 27.40 13.43
C TRP A 29 6.39 26.72 12.09
N LEU A 30 5.42 26.07 11.43
CA LEU A 30 5.60 25.46 10.10
C LEU A 30 5.90 26.48 9.00
N ILE A 31 5.29 27.68 9.11
CA ILE A 31 5.54 28.78 8.19
C ILE A 31 6.95 29.33 8.42
N ASP A 32 7.32 29.60 9.67
CA ASP A 32 8.62 30.17 10.04
C ASP A 32 9.79 29.23 9.73
N THR A 33 9.58 27.91 9.84
CA THR A 33 10.60 26.91 9.49
C THR A 33 10.73 26.67 7.97
N GLY A 34 9.88 27.29 7.14
CA GLY A 34 9.92 27.11 5.69
C GLY A 34 9.56 25.70 5.21
N VAL A 35 9.00 24.86 6.09
CA VAL A 35 8.62 23.47 5.79
C VAL A 35 7.56 23.43 4.70
N CYS A 36 6.66 24.43 4.67
CA CYS A 36 5.65 24.57 3.62
C CYS A 36 6.26 24.79 2.23
N ASP A 37 7.32 25.60 2.12
CA ASP A 37 8.01 25.84 0.86
C ASP A 37 8.83 24.64 0.41
N TRP A 38 9.49 23.96 1.35
CA TRP A 38 10.17 22.70 1.07
C TRP A 38 9.20 21.62 0.60
N ALA A 39 8.05 21.46 1.27
CA ALA A 39 7.01 20.52 0.85
C ALA A 39 6.46 20.85 -0.55
N ARG A 40 6.31 22.15 -0.87
CA ARG A 40 5.89 22.60 -2.19
C ARG A 40 6.94 22.32 -3.25
N PHE A 41 8.22 22.52 -2.93
CA PHE A 41 9.35 22.16 -3.79
C PHE A 41 9.40 20.66 -4.05
N VAL A 42 9.32 19.84 -3.00
CA VAL A 42 9.30 18.38 -3.12
C VAL A 42 8.12 17.89 -3.96
N ARG A 43 6.93 18.48 -3.77
CA ARG A 43 5.76 18.17 -4.58
C ARG A 43 5.98 18.50 -6.06
N LYS A 44 6.55 19.67 -6.34
CA LYS A 44 6.76 20.14 -7.72
C LYS A 44 7.81 19.32 -8.45
N GLU A 45 8.88 18.95 -7.76
CA GLU A 45 10.07 18.34 -8.38
C GLU A 45 9.99 16.80 -8.40
N PHE A 46 9.48 16.17 -7.32
CA PHE A 46 9.54 14.72 -7.15
C PHE A 46 8.18 14.02 -7.24
N LEU A 47 7.08 14.70 -6.87
CA LEU A 47 5.72 14.15 -6.97
C LEU A 47 4.97 14.72 -8.17
N THR A 48 5.59 14.64 -9.35
CA THR A 48 4.87 14.85 -10.61
C THR A 48 3.77 13.79 -10.73
N GLY A 49 2.61 14.14 -11.30
CA GLY A 49 1.46 13.22 -11.37
C GLY A 49 1.80 11.88 -12.05
N THR A 50 2.79 11.89 -12.94
CA THR A 50 3.36 10.70 -13.59
C THR A 50 4.19 9.85 -12.63
N ALA A 51 5.03 10.43 -11.78
CA ALA A 51 5.81 9.68 -10.78
C ALA A 51 4.88 8.96 -9.79
N ILE A 52 3.81 9.62 -9.34
CA ILE A 52 2.80 8.99 -8.48
C ILE A 52 2.10 7.83 -9.21
N ALA A 53 1.70 8.03 -10.47
CA ALA A 53 1.04 6.99 -11.26
C ALA A 53 1.95 5.77 -11.47
N VAL A 54 3.23 5.98 -11.78
CA VAL A 54 4.21 4.89 -11.96
C VAL A 54 4.44 4.15 -10.65
N ILE A 55 4.72 4.86 -9.54
CA ILE A 55 4.92 4.25 -8.22
C ILE A 55 3.67 3.49 -7.78
N GLY A 56 2.48 4.08 -7.95
CA GLY A 56 1.20 3.46 -7.63
C GLY A 56 0.94 2.21 -8.47
N THR A 57 1.25 2.25 -9.77
CA THR A 57 1.12 1.09 -10.67
C THR A 57 2.10 -0.01 -10.30
N LEU A 58 3.35 0.34 -9.99
CA LEU A 58 4.36 -0.61 -9.51
C LEU A 58 3.96 -1.25 -8.18
N LEU A 59 3.45 -0.46 -7.23
CA LEU A 59 2.92 -0.98 -5.97
C LEU A 59 1.73 -1.90 -6.21
N LEU A 60 0.83 -1.55 -7.13
CA LEU A 60 -0.33 -2.38 -7.48
C LEU A 60 0.08 -3.69 -8.15
N LEU A 61 1.06 -3.65 -9.06
CA LEU A 61 1.64 -4.84 -9.69
C LEU A 61 2.42 -5.70 -8.68
N LEU A 62 3.16 -5.08 -7.76
CA LEU A 62 3.98 -5.76 -6.76
C LEU A 62 3.15 -6.40 -5.66
N VAL A 63 2.07 -5.75 -5.22
CA VAL A 63 1.08 -6.33 -4.30
C VAL A 63 0.30 -7.46 -4.98
N GLY A 64 0.33 -7.52 -6.33
CA GLY A 64 -0.32 -8.53 -7.14
C GLY A 64 -1.84 -8.49 -7.01
N PRO A 65 -2.59 -9.06 -7.96
CA PRO A 65 -3.99 -9.38 -7.72
C PRO A 65 -4.00 -10.42 -6.59
N GLY A 66 -4.23 -9.96 -5.36
CA GLY A 66 -4.48 -10.82 -4.22
C GLY A 66 -5.52 -11.82 -4.65
N ARG A 67 -5.13 -13.11 -4.67
CA ARG A 67 -5.99 -14.24 -5.04
C ARG A 67 -7.31 -14.08 -4.32
N SER A 68 -8.30 -13.54 -5.02
CA SER A 68 -9.68 -13.53 -4.58
C SER A 68 -10.08 -14.99 -4.46
N LYS A 69 -10.08 -15.49 -3.23
CA LYS A 69 -10.65 -16.76 -2.84
C LYS A 69 -12.17 -16.66 -2.98
N ILE A 70 -12.67 -16.53 -4.20
CA ILE A 70 -14.10 -16.61 -4.51
C ILE A 70 -14.22 -17.40 -5.81
N GLY A 71 -14.16 -18.72 -5.69
CA GLY A 71 -14.30 -19.64 -6.81
C GLY A 71 -13.83 -21.03 -6.43
N PHE A 72 -14.79 -21.93 -6.26
CA PHE A 72 -14.61 -23.34 -5.91
C PHE A 72 -14.00 -24.09 -7.12
N GLY A 73 -12.74 -23.82 -7.47
CA GLY A 73 -12.06 -24.43 -8.61
C GLY A 73 -10.57 -24.11 -8.62
N ARG A 74 -9.74 -25.13 -8.87
CA ARG A 74 -8.28 -24.97 -8.98
C ARG A 74 -7.97 -24.24 -10.30
N SER A 75 -7.24 -23.13 -10.24
CA SER A 75 -6.65 -22.48 -11.42
C SER A 75 -5.17 -22.86 -11.52
N CYS A 76 -4.67 -22.96 -12.76
CA CYS A 76 -3.25 -23.19 -12.97
C CYS A 76 -2.44 -21.94 -12.59
N PRO A 77 -1.34 -22.06 -11.80
CA PRO A 77 -0.54 -20.91 -11.36
C PRO A 77 0.26 -20.23 -12.48
N VAL A 78 0.33 -20.84 -13.67
CA VAL A 78 1.14 -20.33 -14.79
C VAL A 78 0.28 -19.75 -15.90
N CYS A 79 -0.83 -20.42 -16.26
CA CYS A 79 -1.68 -20.00 -17.37
C CYS A 79 -3.07 -19.51 -16.93
N ASP A 80 -3.37 -19.48 -15.63
CA ASP A 80 -4.64 -19.05 -15.02
C ASP A 80 -5.91 -19.71 -15.56
N LYS A 81 -5.79 -20.72 -16.43
CA LYS A 81 -6.91 -21.52 -16.88
C LYS A 81 -7.49 -22.32 -15.72
N ARG A 82 -8.83 -22.37 -15.65
CA ARG A 82 -9.55 -23.22 -14.69
C ARG A 82 -9.34 -24.68 -15.06
N LEU A 83 -8.84 -25.44 -14.10
CA LEU A 83 -8.69 -26.87 -14.24
C LEU A 83 -10.05 -27.51 -14.00
N PHE A 84 -10.55 -28.21 -15.02
CA PHE A 84 -11.72 -29.07 -14.88
C PHE A 84 -11.28 -30.43 -14.33
N GLY A 85 -11.80 -30.81 -13.16
CA GLY A 85 -11.48 -32.07 -12.49
C GLY A 85 -10.26 -32.02 -11.55
N SER A 86 -9.71 -33.19 -11.21
CA SER A 86 -8.52 -33.36 -10.36
C SER A 86 -7.27 -33.85 -11.12
N PRO A 87 -6.83 -33.21 -12.22
CA PRO A 87 -5.57 -33.58 -12.84
C PRO A 87 -4.41 -33.05 -12.00
N ASN A 88 -3.40 -33.89 -11.72
CA ASN A 88 -2.16 -33.48 -11.06
C ASN A 88 -1.30 -32.53 -11.93
N PHE A 89 -1.67 -32.35 -13.20
CA PHE A 89 -0.94 -31.55 -14.18
C PHE A 89 -1.90 -30.73 -15.05
N CYS A 90 -1.46 -29.54 -15.45
CA CYS A 90 -2.13 -28.67 -16.40
C CYS A 90 -2.02 -29.24 -17.84
N GLY A 91 -3.14 -29.48 -18.52
CA GLY A 91 -3.14 -30.03 -19.89
C GLY A 91 -2.53 -29.12 -20.96
N ASP A 92 -2.58 -27.81 -20.76
CA ASP A 92 -2.00 -26.83 -21.70
C ASP A 92 -0.51 -26.56 -21.44
N CYS A 93 -0.13 -26.51 -20.17
CA CYS A 93 1.16 -25.97 -19.73
C CYS A 93 2.07 -26.99 -19.05
N GLY A 94 1.57 -28.21 -18.78
CA GLY A 94 2.33 -29.30 -18.18
C GLY A 94 2.75 -29.08 -16.72
N CYS A 95 2.46 -27.93 -16.12
CA CYS A 95 2.85 -27.64 -14.74
C CYS A 95 2.09 -28.53 -13.75
N LYS A 96 2.80 -29.03 -12.72
CA LYS A 96 2.22 -29.78 -11.62
C LYS A 96 1.34 -28.85 -10.77
N VAL A 97 0.09 -29.24 -10.57
CA VAL A 97 -0.90 -28.48 -9.79
C VAL A 97 -1.22 -29.28 -8.53
N SER A 98 -0.61 -28.88 -7.42
CA SER A 98 -0.76 -29.49 -6.08
C SER A 98 -2.13 -29.21 -5.47
#